data_AF-A0A7C2ZY16-F1
#
_entry.id   AF-A0A7C2ZY16-F1
#
_cell.length_a   1.000
_cell.length_b   1.000
_cell.length_c   1.000
_cell.angle_alpha   90.00
_cell.angle_beta   90.00
_cell.angle_gamma   90.00
#
_symmetry.space_group_name_H-M   'P 1'
#
loop_
_entity.id
_entity.type
_entity.pdbx_description
1 polymer ?
#
loop_
_entity_poly.entity_id
_entity_poly.type
_entity_poly.pdbx_seq_one_letter_code
_entity_poly.pdbx_strand_id
1 'polypeptide(L)'
;MGSRQSEQEEIRAMVVAVHASPSRGKRVKIIVAFLTIYLIWGTTFLAIRIAVETLPAFMMAGLRFFLAGSVMLVIWLARGGYFPSLRHWRSAAIVGGLMLTGGIGLVSFAEQRVSSGLAALMVATIPVWITLLEWLGFGGKRPGTKTFVGLGLGFAGVALLFVSTGDMGVSVDDLTGMAIVLLGALLFAIGSLYSRRAALPDDTRLSTASEMLAAGLLLLLVSLLAGEFGRLDAATISMRSILALAYLTVFGSIIGYTAYLWLLKTVEPAMVSTNFYVNPVIAVLVGWLLAGETVTLTMVVAAAVILLGVVTINVTLPRLTRG
;
A
#
# COMPACT_ATOMS: atom_id res chain seq x y z
N MET A 1 -20.12 -4.53 -53.80
CA MET A 1 -18.65 -4.32 -53.64
C MET A 1 -18.30 -3.31 -52.54
N GLY A 2 -19.13 -2.29 -52.25
CA GLY A 2 -18.81 -1.27 -51.23
C GLY A 2 -18.82 -1.71 -49.75
N SER A 3 -19.60 -2.73 -49.35
CA SER A 3 -19.74 -3.12 -47.93
C SER A 3 -18.51 -3.81 -47.34
N ARG A 4 -17.73 -4.54 -48.14
CA ARG A 4 -16.48 -5.18 -47.69
C ARG A 4 -15.31 -4.20 -47.56
N GLN A 5 -15.36 -3.06 -48.26
CA GLN A 5 -14.34 -2.03 -48.15
C GLN A 5 -14.54 -1.18 -46.89
N SER A 6 -15.78 -0.81 -46.56
CA SER A 6 -16.08 -0.07 -45.33
C SER A 6 -15.74 -0.87 -44.06
N GLU A 7 -16.04 -2.17 -44.07
CA GLU A 7 -15.75 -3.08 -42.95
C GLU A 7 -14.23 -3.27 -42.76
N GLN A 8 -13.45 -3.31 -43.84
CA GLN A 8 -11.99 -3.36 -43.76
C GLN A 8 -11.36 -2.04 -43.31
N GLU A 9 -11.94 -0.89 -43.66
CA GLU A 9 -11.49 0.42 -43.16
C GLU A 9 -11.79 0.60 -41.67
N GLU A 10 -12.96 0.15 -41.18
CA GLU A 10 -13.27 0.15 -39.75
C GLU A 10 -12.32 -0.77 -38.96
N ILE A 11 -12.05 -1.97 -39.47
CA ILE A 11 -11.09 -2.90 -38.84
C ILE A 11 -9.68 -2.29 -38.82
N ARG A 12 -9.24 -1.66 -39.92
CA ARG A 12 -7.95 -0.97 -39.96
C ARG A 12 -7.90 0.22 -39.01
N ALA A 13 -8.94 1.04 -38.96
CA ALA A 13 -9.04 2.17 -38.03
C ALA A 13 -9.00 1.69 -36.57
N MET A 14 -9.69 0.58 -36.27
CA MET A 14 -9.67 -0.05 -34.95
C MET A 14 -8.28 -0.60 -34.59
N VAL A 15 -7.59 -1.27 -35.53
CA VAL A 15 -6.22 -1.79 -35.32
C VAL A 15 -5.20 -0.66 -35.14
N VAL A 16 -5.33 0.44 -35.89
CA VAL A 16 -4.48 1.63 -35.76
C VAL A 16 -4.75 2.35 -34.43
N ALA A 17 -6.00 2.47 -34.00
CA ALA A 17 -6.36 3.05 -32.71
C ALA A 17 -5.84 2.20 -31.52
N VAL A 18 -5.79 0.87 -31.68
CA VAL A 18 -5.23 -0.06 -30.67
C VAL A 18 -3.71 0.08 -30.54
N HIS A 19 -3.00 0.41 -31.63
CA HIS A 19 -1.54 0.62 -31.62
C HIS A 19 -1.12 2.09 -31.49
N ALA A 20 -2.08 3.01 -31.41
CA ALA A 20 -1.82 4.42 -31.24
C ALA A 20 -1.13 4.66 -29.89
N SER A 21 0.15 4.96 -29.96
CA SER A 21 0.95 5.44 -28.85
C SER A 21 0.21 6.54 -28.09
N PRO A 22 0.09 6.47 -26.74
CA PRO A 22 -0.68 7.45 -25.98
C PRO A 22 -0.19 8.87 -26.28
N SER A 23 -1.13 9.81 -26.43
CA SER A 23 -0.80 11.22 -26.71
C SER A 23 0.22 11.74 -25.70
N ARG A 24 1.06 12.69 -26.14
CA ARG A 24 2.12 13.27 -25.28
C ARG A 24 1.59 13.72 -23.92
N GLY A 25 0.40 14.32 -23.88
CA GLY A 25 -0.29 14.72 -22.65
C GLY A 25 -0.70 13.54 -21.75
N LYS A 26 -1.17 12.42 -22.32
CA LYS A 26 -1.50 11.21 -21.55
C LYS A 26 -0.24 10.57 -20.96
N ARG A 27 0.86 10.52 -21.72
CA ARG A 27 2.16 10.00 -21.23
C ARG A 27 2.68 10.81 -20.03
N VAL A 28 2.65 12.14 -20.11
CA VAL A 28 3.06 13.00 -19.00
C VAL A 28 2.23 12.74 -17.75
N LYS A 29 0.89 12.61 -17.89
CA LYS A 29 0.02 12.27 -16.74
C LYS A 29 0.37 10.91 -16.12
N ILE A 30 0.70 9.91 -16.93
CA ILE A 30 1.14 8.58 -16.46
C ILE A 30 2.44 8.71 -15.65
N ILE A 31 3.43 9.41 -16.19
CA ILE A 31 4.72 9.62 -15.51
C ILE A 31 4.52 10.36 -14.19
N VAL A 32 3.76 11.46 -14.20
CA VAL A 32 3.47 12.24 -12.99
C VAL A 32 2.78 11.38 -11.94
N ALA A 33 1.79 10.56 -12.33
CA ALA A 33 1.09 9.67 -11.40
C ALA A 33 2.02 8.59 -10.82
N PHE A 34 2.93 8.02 -11.62
CA PHE A 34 3.94 7.07 -11.12
C PHE A 34 4.91 7.72 -10.14
N LEU A 35 5.45 8.89 -10.49
CA LEU A 35 6.32 9.66 -9.59
C LEU A 35 5.59 10.02 -8.30
N THR A 36 4.31 10.39 -8.40
CA THR A 36 3.44 10.68 -7.25
C THR A 36 3.37 9.48 -6.31
N ILE A 37 2.99 8.30 -6.81
CA ILE A 37 2.85 7.13 -5.93
C ILE A 37 4.20 6.66 -5.39
N TYR A 38 5.28 6.68 -6.18
CA TYR A 38 6.59 6.21 -5.72
C TYR A 38 7.18 7.10 -4.64
N LEU A 39 7.18 8.41 -4.87
CA LEU A 39 7.77 9.36 -3.93
C LEU A 39 6.90 9.48 -2.69
N ILE A 40 5.58 9.62 -2.85
CA ILE A 40 4.70 9.81 -1.71
C ILE A 40 4.65 8.55 -0.86
N TRP A 41 4.36 7.38 -1.42
CA TRP A 41 4.25 6.16 -0.60
C TRP A 41 5.61 5.69 -0.06
N GLY A 42 6.70 5.88 -0.81
CA GLY A 42 8.05 5.67 -0.27
C GLY A 42 8.36 6.55 0.94
N THR A 43 8.01 7.83 0.90
CA THR A 43 8.22 8.76 2.04
C THR A 43 7.18 8.62 3.15
N THR A 44 6.05 7.94 2.92
CA THR A 44 5.04 7.77 3.97
C THR A 44 5.53 6.95 5.16
N PHE A 45 6.46 6.01 4.97
CA PHE A 45 7.07 5.29 6.08
C PHE A 45 7.80 6.26 7.01
N LEU A 46 8.65 7.14 6.46
CA LEU A 46 9.32 8.13 7.30
C LEU A 46 8.32 9.10 7.95
N ALA A 47 7.29 9.53 7.22
CA ALA A 47 6.28 10.40 7.79
C ALA A 47 5.48 9.72 8.92
N ILE A 48 5.21 8.41 8.84
CA ILE A 48 4.60 7.65 9.93
C ILE A 48 5.55 7.65 11.13
N ARG A 49 6.83 7.30 10.93
CA ARG A 49 7.86 7.32 11.98
C ARG A 49 7.93 8.66 12.73
N ILE A 50 7.90 9.77 11.99
CA ILE A 50 7.89 11.13 12.54
C ILE A 50 6.57 11.44 13.26
N ALA A 51 5.44 11.04 12.69
CA ALA A 51 4.13 11.29 13.31
C ALA A 51 4.03 10.60 14.67
N VAL A 52 4.51 9.36 14.77
CA VAL A 52 4.45 8.56 16.00
C VAL A 52 5.54 8.91 17.04
N GLU A 53 6.36 9.93 16.78
CA GLU A 53 7.28 10.48 17.80
C GLU A 53 6.52 11.07 18.98
N THR A 54 5.42 11.80 18.72
CA THR A 54 4.61 12.44 19.77
C THR A 54 3.11 12.15 19.67
N LEU A 55 2.64 11.50 18.60
CA LEU A 55 1.25 11.04 18.49
C LEU A 55 1.16 9.54 18.74
N PRO A 56 0.18 9.07 19.53
CA PRO A 56 -0.09 7.64 19.63
C PRO A 56 -0.42 7.04 18.26
N ALA A 57 0.09 5.84 17.97
CA ALA A 57 0.13 5.32 16.61
C ALA A 57 -1.25 4.98 16.05
N PHE A 58 -2.13 4.34 16.84
CA PHE A 58 -3.47 4.01 16.36
C PHE A 58 -4.32 5.26 16.25
N MET A 59 -4.17 6.22 17.17
CA MET A 59 -4.82 7.53 17.08
C MET A 59 -4.40 8.28 15.81
N MET A 60 -3.09 8.35 15.53
CA MET A 60 -2.54 9.00 14.34
C MET A 60 -3.09 8.36 13.06
N ALA A 61 -2.98 7.04 12.93
CA ALA A 61 -3.48 6.32 11.76
C ALA A 61 -5.01 6.45 11.63
N GLY A 62 -5.73 6.42 12.76
CA GLY A 62 -7.17 6.60 12.84
C GLY A 62 -7.61 7.98 12.33
N LEU A 63 -6.99 9.06 12.85
CA LEU A 63 -7.23 10.42 12.38
C LEU A 63 -6.90 10.57 10.89
N ARG A 64 -5.76 10.04 10.44
CA ARG A 64 -5.34 10.08 9.03
C ARG A 64 -6.43 9.52 8.11
N PHE A 65 -6.91 8.30 8.37
CA PHE A 65 -7.87 7.65 7.50
C PHE A 65 -9.29 8.16 7.69
N PHE A 66 -9.67 8.53 8.91
CA PHE A 66 -10.96 9.16 9.20
C PHE A 66 -11.11 10.49 8.44
N LEU A 67 -10.10 11.36 8.52
CA LEU A 67 -10.10 12.65 7.81
C LEU A 67 -10.09 12.45 6.29
N ALA A 68 -9.21 11.59 5.76
CA ALA A 68 -9.14 11.32 4.33
C ALA A 68 -10.44 10.74 3.78
N GLY A 69 -10.98 9.71 4.45
CA GLY A 69 -12.25 9.07 4.07
C GLY A 69 -13.42 10.05 4.16
N SER A 70 -13.48 10.88 5.20
CA SER A 70 -14.51 11.91 5.36
C SER A 70 -14.46 12.93 4.24
N VAL A 71 -13.28 13.49 3.94
CA VAL A 71 -13.12 14.47 2.86
C VAL A 71 -13.52 13.86 1.52
N MET A 72 -13.07 12.65 1.20
CA MET A 72 -13.41 11.98 -0.05
C MET A 72 -14.92 11.69 -0.15
N LEU A 73 -15.56 11.25 0.94
CA LEU A 73 -17.00 11.00 0.99
C LEU A 73 -17.81 12.29 0.86
N VAL A 74 -17.41 13.36 1.54
CA VAL A 74 -18.07 14.69 1.44
C VAL A 74 -17.97 15.22 0.02
N ILE A 75 -16.80 15.16 -0.61
CA ILE A 75 -16.63 15.57 -2.02
C ILE A 75 -17.51 14.74 -2.95
N TRP A 76 -17.63 13.43 -2.70
CA TRP A 76 -18.48 12.54 -3.48
C TRP A 76 -19.97 12.93 -3.37
N LEU A 77 -20.47 13.10 -2.15
CA LEU A 77 -21.87 13.47 -1.89
C LEU A 77 -22.17 14.88 -2.43
N ALA A 78 -21.26 15.83 -2.27
CA ALA A 78 -21.38 17.19 -2.80
C ALA A 78 -21.45 17.24 -4.34
N ARG A 79 -20.99 16.18 -5.03
CA ARG A 79 -21.09 16.03 -6.49
C ARG A 79 -22.33 15.24 -6.93
N GLY A 80 -23.30 15.03 -6.03
CA GLY A 80 -24.52 14.28 -6.31
C GLY A 80 -24.34 12.76 -6.28
N GLY A 81 -23.24 12.27 -5.69
CA GLY A 81 -23.00 10.84 -5.51
C GLY A 81 -23.97 10.22 -4.51
N TYR A 82 -24.24 8.91 -4.65
CA TYR A 82 -25.12 8.17 -3.76
C TYR A 82 -24.41 7.79 -2.44
N PHE A 83 -25.19 7.55 -1.38
CA PHE A 83 -24.67 7.07 -0.10
C PHE A 83 -24.52 5.53 -0.08
N PRO A 84 -23.41 4.97 0.44
CA PRO A 84 -23.22 3.52 0.46
C PRO A 84 -24.30 2.78 1.27
N SER A 85 -24.70 1.59 0.79
CA SER A 85 -25.63 0.72 1.51
C SER A 85 -24.97 0.12 2.77
N LEU A 86 -25.77 -0.44 3.69
CA LEU A 86 -25.24 -1.16 4.86
C LEU A 86 -24.35 -2.35 4.46
N ARG A 87 -24.67 -3.02 3.35
CA ARG A 87 -23.84 -4.09 2.79
C ARG A 87 -22.47 -3.56 2.36
N HIS A 88 -22.44 -2.39 1.71
CA HIS A 88 -21.21 -1.71 1.33
C HIS A 88 -20.38 -1.33 2.55
N TRP A 89 -21.00 -0.76 3.59
CA TRP A 89 -20.29 -0.40 4.82
C TRP A 89 -19.72 -1.61 5.55
N ARG A 90 -20.45 -2.74 5.60
CA ARG A 90 -19.93 -3.98 6.17
C ARG A 90 -18.71 -4.48 5.40
N SER A 91 -18.80 -4.53 4.08
CA SER A 91 -17.67 -4.95 3.23
C SER A 91 -16.48 -3.99 3.33
N ALA A 92 -16.73 -2.69 3.35
CA ALA A 92 -15.70 -1.65 3.53
C ALA A 92 -15.03 -1.73 4.91
N ALA A 93 -15.79 -2.06 5.96
CA ALA A 93 -15.23 -2.26 7.30
C ALA A 93 -14.33 -3.50 7.37
N ILE A 94 -14.68 -4.60 6.68
CA ILE A 94 -13.82 -5.79 6.62
C ILE A 94 -12.55 -5.49 5.81
N VAL A 95 -12.69 -4.89 4.63
CA VAL A 95 -11.56 -4.57 3.75
C VAL A 95 -10.64 -3.53 4.40
N GLY A 96 -11.19 -2.40 4.84
CA GLY A 96 -10.47 -1.35 5.55
C GLY A 96 -9.88 -1.85 6.87
N GLY A 97 -10.60 -2.69 7.61
CA GLY A 97 -10.13 -3.34 8.83
C GLY A 97 -8.92 -4.25 8.61
N LEU A 98 -8.89 -5.02 7.52
CA LEU A 98 -7.75 -5.87 7.20
C LEU A 98 -6.58 -5.07 6.64
N MET A 99 -6.84 -4.20 5.65
CA MET A 99 -5.78 -3.51 4.90
C MET A 99 -5.24 -2.28 5.62
N LEU A 100 -6.12 -1.40 6.11
CA LEU A 100 -5.71 -0.10 6.64
C LEU A 100 -5.54 -0.16 8.16
N THR A 101 -6.47 -0.79 8.89
CA THR A 101 -6.35 -0.98 10.34
C THR A 101 -5.31 -2.05 10.66
N GLY A 102 -5.47 -3.25 10.11
CA GLY A 102 -4.55 -4.37 10.32
C GLY A 102 -3.21 -4.19 9.61
N GLY A 103 -3.20 -3.73 8.37
CA GLY A 103 -1.96 -3.47 7.64
C GLY A 103 -1.24 -2.22 8.12
N ILE A 104 -1.73 -1.05 7.71
CA ILE A 104 -1.04 0.22 7.97
C ILE A 104 -1.06 0.61 9.44
N GLY A 105 -2.11 0.28 10.19
CA GLY A 105 -2.19 0.54 11.62
C GLY A 105 -1.15 -0.24 12.42
N LEU A 106 -0.95 -1.53 12.13
CA LEU A 106 0.12 -2.31 12.77
C LEU A 106 1.51 -1.83 12.36
N VAL A 107 1.73 -1.43 11.10
CA VAL A 107 2.98 -0.80 10.68
C VAL A 107 3.24 0.48 11.47
N SER A 108 2.22 1.34 11.62
CA SER A 108 2.33 2.58 12.40
C SER A 108 2.67 2.30 13.87
N PHE A 109 2.10 1.25 14.45
CA PHE A 109 2.41 0.83 15.80
C PHE A 109 3.84 0.27 15.93
N ALA A 110 4.28 -0.50 14.94
CA ALA A 110 5.63 -1.09 14.93
C ALA A 110 6.73 -0.04 14.75
N GLU A 111 6.49 1.01 13.95
CA GLU A 111 7.47 2.09 13.70
C GLU A 111 7.79 2.96 14.94
N GLN A 112 7.11 2.75 16.07
CA GLN A 112 7.59 3.26 17.36
C GLN A 112 8.89 2.57 17.81
N ARG A 113 9.20 1.40 17.25
CA ARG A 113 10.33 0.53 17.62
C ARG A 113 11.28 0.32 16.44
N VAL A 114 10.74 0.06 15.25
CA VAL A 114 11.54 -0.17 14.04
C VAL A 114 11.72 1.10 13.21
N SER A 115 12.83 1.16 12.46
CA SER A 115 13.07 2.25 11.52
C SER A 115 12.10 2.21 10.34
N SER A 116 11.88 3.37 9.71
CA SER A 116 10.98 3.49 8.57
C SER A 116 11.48 2.72 7.34
N GLY A 117 12.79 2.73 7.10
CA GLY A 117 13.41 1.92 6.05
C GLY A 117 13.20 0.43 6.26
N LEU A 118 13.37 -0.07 7.50
CA LEU A 118 13.15 -1.47 7.83
C LEU A 118 11.69 -1.87 7.66
N ALA A 119 10.74 -1.07 8.17
CA ALA A 119 9.31 -1.30 8.00
C ALA A 119 8.94 -1.41 6.51
N ALA A 120 9.46 -0.52 5.67
CA ALA A 120 9.19 -0.53 4.23
C ALA A 120 9.71 -1.80 3.53
N LEU A 121 10.92 -2.27 3.88
CA LEU A 121 11.48 -3.51 3.33
C LEU A 121 10.62 -4.73 3.69
N MET A 122 10.12 -4.78 4.92
CA MET A 122 9.27 -5.87 5.37
C MET A 122 7.89 -5.83 4.71
N VAL A 123 7.30 -4.64 4.54
CA VAL A 123 6.06 -4.45 3.79
C VAL A 123 6.21 -4.82 2.30
N ALA A 124 7.41 -4.73 1.74
CA ALA A 124 7.69 -5.18 0.36
C ALA A 124 7.41 -6.68 0.14
N THR A 125 7.20 -7.46 1.20
CA THR A 125 6.79 -8.87 1.11
C THR A 125 5.30 -9.10 0.81
N ILE A 126 4.46 -8.07 0.79
CA ILE A 126 3.02 -8.20 0.46
C ILE A 126 2.77 -9.08 -0.80
N PRO A 127 3.49 -8.93 -1.93
CA PRO A 127 3.26 -9.77 -3.11
C PRO A 127 3.57 -11.26 -2.88
N VAL A 128 4.52 -11.58 -1.99
CA VAL A 128 4.82 -12.95 -1.55
C VAL A 128 3.59 -13.53 -0.84
N TRP A 129 3.04 -12.78 0.11
CA TRP A 129 1.83 -13.17 0.84
C TRP A 129 0.62 -13.32 -0.07
N ILE A 130 0.37 -12.36 -0.97
CA ILE A 130 -0.73 -12.42 -1.94
C ILE A 130 -0.62 -13.71 -2.77
N THR A 131 0.55 -14.00 -3.33
CA THR A 131 0.77 -15.18 -4.16
C THR A 131 0.54 -16.48 -3.38
N LEU A 132 1.05 -16.55 -2.15
CA LEU A 132 0.91 -17.73 -1.29
C LEU A 132 -0.55 -17.96 -0.88
N LEU A 133 -1.24 -16.91 -0.42
CA LEU A 133 -2.64 -16.98 -0.01
C LEU A 133 -3.58 -17.27 -1.19
N GLU A 134 -3.29 -16.68 -2.35
CA GLU A 134 -4.03 -16.95 -3.58
C GLU A 134 -4.00 -18.44 -3.91
N TRP A 135 -2.81 -19.06 -3.85
CA TRP A 135 -2.65 -20.50 -4.04
C TRP A 135 -3.35 -21.35 -2.96
N LEU A 136 -3.16 -21.03 -1.68
CA LEU A 136 -3.57 -21.91 -0.58
C LEU A 136 -5.05 -21.83 -0.20
N GLY A 137 -5.70 -20.68 -0.41
CA GLY A 137 -7.04 -20.45 0.17
C GLY A 137 -7.99 -19.63 -0.68
N PHE A 138 -7.51 -18.92 -1.71
CA PHE A 138 -8.37 -18.06 -2.53
C PHE A 138 -8.63 -18.59 -3.94
N GLY A 139 -8.31 -19.87 -4.21
CA GLY A 139 -8.68 -20.56 -5.45
C GLY A 139 -7.73 -20.28 -6.63
N GLY A 140 -6.53 -19.79 -6.35
CA GLY A 140 -5.46 -19.62 -7.33
C GLY A 140 -4.83 -20.94 -7.76
N LYS A 141 -4.18 -20.93 -8.93
CA LYS A 141 -3.42 -22.09 -9.41
C LYS A 141 -2.11 -22.24 -8.64
N ARG A 142 -1.61 -23.48 -8.57
CA ARG A 142 -0.29 -23.77 -8.00
C ARG A 142 0.79 -22.92 -8.68
N PRO A 143 1.65 -22.20 -7.91
CA PRO A 143 2.73 -21.41 -8.46
C PRO A 143 3.70 -22.26 -9.29
N GLY A 144 4.23 -21.69 -10.37
CA GLY A 144 5.31 -22.31 -11.14
C GLY A 144 6.65 -22.24 -10.39
N THR A 145 7.65 -22.97 -10.88
CA THR A 145 8.99 -23.05 -10.25
C THR A 145 9.63 -21.69 -10.01
N LYS A 146 9.54 -20.77 -10.98
CA LYS A 146 10.09 -19.40 -10.83
C LYS A 146 9.40 -18.64 -9.70
N THR A 147 8.08 -18.77 -9.56
CA THR A 147 7.33 -18.15 -8.47
C THR A 147 7.74 -18.74 -7.11
N PHE A 148 7.97 -20.05 -7.02
CA PHE A 148 8.52 -20.66 -5.80
C PHE A 148 9.91 -20.14 -5.44
N VAL A 149 10.81 -19.97 -6.43
CA VAL A 149 12.11 -19.33 -6.21
C VAL A 149 11.93 -17.91 -5.68
N GLY A 150 11.02 -17.14 -6.27
CA GLY A 150 10.71 -15.80 -5.81
C GLY A 150 10.15 -15.75 -4.38
N LEU A 151 9.27 -16.68 -4.01
CA LEU A 151 8.78 -16.83 -2.63
C LEU A 151 9.94 -17.15 -1.67
N GLY A 152 10.80 -18.10 -2.04
CA GLY A 152 11.97 -18.48 -1.24
C GLY A 152 12.94 -17.32 -1.02
N LEU A 153 13.24 -16.55 -2.07
CA LEU A 153 14.04 -15.32 -1.97
C LEU A 153 13.39 -14.28 -1.06
N GLY A 154 12.07 -14.07 -1.17
CA GLY A 154 11.33 -13.17 -0.29
C GLY A 154 11.49 -13.54 1.19
N PHE A 155 11.27 -14.81 1.55
CA PHE A 155 11.45 -15.29 2.92
C PHE A 155 12.90 -15.26 3.38
N ALA A 156 13.86 -15.60 2.51
CA ALA A 156 15.28 -15.53 2.82
C ALA A 156 15.71 -14.09 3.14
N GLY A 157 15.26 -13.12 2.36
CA GLY A 157 15.53 -11.71 2.61
C GLY A 157 14.93 -11.21 3.94
N VAL A 158 13.72 -11.65 4.30
CA VAL A 158 13.15 -11.38 5.63
C VAL A 158 13.99 -12.03 6.73
N ALA A 159 14.35 -13.30 6.59
CA ALA A 159 15.17 -13.99 7.58
C ALA A 159 16.53 -13.29 7.79
N LEU A 160 17.15 -12.78 6.73
CA LEU A 160 18.38 -11.99 6.82
C LEU A 160 18.19 -10.71 7.67
N LEU A 161 17.05 -10.02 7.54
CA LEU A 161 16.75 -8.85 8.38
C LEU A 161 16.68 -9.22 9.87
N PHE A 162 16.04 -10.35 10.19
CA PHE A 162 15.91 -10.87 11.56
C PHE A 162 17.22 -11.41 12.15
N VAL A 163 18.16 -11.90 11.33
CA VAL A 163 19.47 -12.36 11.80
C VAL A 163 20.40 -11.17 12.05
N SER A 164 20.31 -10.13 11.22
CA SER A 164 21.18 -8.95 11.32
C SER A 164 20.99 -8.11 12.58
N THR A 165 19.83 -8.23 13.24
CA THR A 165 19.58 -7.58 14.52
C THR A 165 20.42 -8.19 15.64
N GLY A 166 20.80 -9.48 15.54
CA GLY A 166 21.67 -10.14 16.52
C GLY A 166 23.08 -9.56 16.60
N ASP A 167 23.66 -9.18 15.45
CA ASP A 167 25.03 -8.61 15.37
C ASP A 167 25.08 -7.11 15.70
N MET A 168 23.93 -6.45 15.83
CA MET A 168 23.78 -4.99 15.95
C MET A 168 23.45 -4.51 17.38
N GLY A 169 23.45 -5.40 18.38
CA GLY A 169 23.13 -5.04 19.78
C GLY A 169 21.65 -4.66 20.00
N VAL A 170 20.76 -5.22 19.19
CA VAL A 170 19.34 -4.86 19.14
C VAL A 170 18.50 -5.61 20.18
N SER A 171 17.54 -4.89 20.80
CA SER A 171 16.66 -5.40 21.85
C SER A 171 15.56 -6.35 21.35
N VAL A 172 14.97 -7.14 22.25
CA VAL A 172 13.79 -8.00 21.99
C VAL A 172 12.59 -7.19 21.43
N ASP A 173 12.52 -5.89 21.74
CA ASP A 173 11.44 -5.01 21.30
C ASP A 173 11.45 -4.78 19.78
N ASP A 174 12.61 -4.82 19.13
CA ASP A 174 12.74 -4.61 17.69
C ASP A 174 12.30 -5.85 16.90
N LEU A 175 12.61 -7.05 17.40
CA LEU A 175 12.09 -8.32 16.83
C LEU A 175 10.57 -8.37 16.90
N THR A 176 9.99 -7.88 18.00
CA THR A 176 8.54 -7.76 18.16
C THR A 176 7.96 -6.78 17.13
N GLY A 177 8.61 -5.61 16.94
CA GLY A 177 8.21 -4.65 15.92
C GLY A 177 8.24 -5.23 14.50
N MET A 178 9.32 -5.94 14.15
CA MET A 178 9.45 -6.65 12.87
C MET A 178 8.31 -7.66 12.66
N ALA A 179 8.02 -8.50 13.66
CA ALA A 179 6.93 -9.48 13.58
C ALA A 179 5.56 -8.80 13.37
N ILE A 180 5.32 -7.67 14.04
CA ILE A 180 4.10 -6.87 13.86
C ILE A 180 4.00 -6.31 12.44
N VAL A 181 5.10 -5.85 11.84
CA VAL A 181 5.10 -5.39 10.43
C VAL A 181 4.74 -6.54 9.48
N LEU A 182 5.29 -7.75 9.68
CA LEU A 182 4.93 -8.91 8.85
C LEU A 182 3.46 -9.29 9.01
N LEU A 183 2.93 -9.25 10.23
CA LEU A 183 1.51 -9.48 10.47
C LEU A 183 0.67 -8.43 9.73
N GLY A 184 1.09 -7.17 9.75
CA GLY A 184 0.46 -6.10 8.97
C GLY A 184 0.50 -6.39 7.46
N ALA A 185 1.65 -6.78 6.92
CA ALA A 185 1.79 -7.15 5.51
C ALA A 185 0.89 -8.35 5.12
N LEU A 186 0.78 -9.35 6.00
CA LEU A 186 -0.11 -10.49 5.83
C LEU A 186 -1.58 -10.08 5.84
N LEU A 187 -2.03 -9.30 6.83
CA LEU A 187 -3.41 -8.80 6.91
C LEU A 187 -3.76 -7.93 5.71
N PHE A 188 -2.81 -7.11 5.24
CA PHE A 188 -2.96 -6.33 4.01
C PHE A 188 -3.18 -7.24 2.81
N ALA A 189 -2.39 -8.31 2.66
CA ALA A 189 -2.54 -9.27 1.57
C ALA A 189 -3.90 -9.99 1.62
N ILE A 190 -4.34 -10.45 2.80
CA ILE A 190 -5.65 -11.08 3.00
C ILE A 190 -6.78 -10.11 2.60
N GLY A 191 -6.73 -8.87 3.11
CA GLY A 191 -7.70 -7.84 2.78
C GLY A 191 -7.74 -7.51 1.29
N SER A 192 -6.57 -7.46 0.65
CA SER A 192 -6.46 -7.22 -0.80
C SER A 192 -7.02 -8.36 -1.65
N LEU A 193 -6.96 -9.61 -1.19
CA LEU A 193 -7.59 -10.74 -1.88
C LEU A 193 -9.10 -10.77 -1.65
N TYR A 194 -9.53 -10.48 -0.42
CA TYR A 194 -10.94 -10.40 -0.06
C TYR A 194 -11.67 -9.27 -0.81
N SER A 195 -11.03 -8.10 -0.96
CA SER A 195 -11.64 -6.93 -1.62
C SER A 195 -12.07 -7.21 -3.06
N ARG A 196 -11.39 -8.11 -3.77
CA ARG A 196 -11.73 -8.52 -5.15
C ARG A 196 -13.13 -9.15 -5.27
N ARG A 197 -13.68 -9.69 -4.18
CA ARG A 197 -15.00 -10.36 -4.14
C ARG A 197 -15.98 -9.68 -3.19
N ALA A 198 -15.54 -8.63 -2.49
CA ALA A 198 -16.34 -7.92 -1.52
C ALA A 198 -17.43 -7.10 -2.22
N ALA A 199 -18.58 -6.95 -1.58
CA ALA A 199 -19.67 -6.12 -2.07
C ALA A 199 -19.40 -4.65 -1.74
N LEU A 200 -18.39 -4.09 -2.40
CA LEU A 200 -18.01 -2.68 -2.29
C LEU A 200 -18.82 -1.83 -3.26
N PRO A 201 -18.91 -0.50 -3.04
CA PRO A 201 -19.50 0.41 -4.01
C PRO A 201 -18.84 0.29 -5.39
N ASP A 202 -19.64 0.37 -6.46
CA ASP A 202 -19.13 0.23 -7.84
C ASP A 202 -18.13 1.34 -8.22
N ASP A 203 -18.34 2.56 -7.69
CA ASP A 203 -17.39 3.64 -7.88
C ASP A 203 -16.19 3.46 -6.94
N THR A 204 -15.01 3.33 -7.54
CA THR A 204 -13.76 3.09 -6.81
C THR A 204 -13.41 4.21 -5.82
N ARG A 205 -13.77 5.47 -6.11
CA ARG A 205 -13.53 6.59 -5.18
C ARG A 205 -14.41 6.45 -3.95
N LEU A 206 -15.68 6.08 -4.14
CA LEU A 206 -16.60 5.81 -3.04
C LEU A 206 -16.16 4.59 -2.23
N SER A 207 -15.74 3.51 -2.89
CA SER A 207 -15.17 2.32 -2.23
C SER A 207 -13.98 2.69 -1.33
N THR A 208 -13.00 3.41 -1.87
CA THR A 208 -11.83 3.84 -1.10
C THR A 208 -12.20 4.80 0.03
N ALA A 209 -13.13 5.73 -0.20
CA ALA A 209 -13.61 6.63 0.84
C ALA A 209 -14.28 5.85 1.99
N SER A 210 -15.12 4.86 1.66
CA SER A 210 -15.78 4.00 2.64
C SER A 210 -14.80 3.12 3.41
N GLU A 211 -13.82 2.51 2.74
CA GLU A 211 -12.78 1.70 3.37
C GLU A 211 -11.93 2.54 4.33
N MET A 212 -11.48 3.73 3.90
CA MET A 212 -10.71 4.65 4.74
C MET A 212 -11.52 5.15 5.93
N LEU A 213 -12.78 5.54 5.72
CA LEU A 213 -13.61 6.03 6.82
C LEU A 213 -13.87 4.92 7.85
N ALA A 214 -14.22 3.71 7.38
CA ALA A 214 -14.43 2.57 8.25
C ALA A 214 -13.15 2.18 9.01
N ALA A 215 -12.01 2.14 8.33
CA ALA A 215 -10.72 1.86 8.96
C ALA A 215 -10.31 2.94 9.97
N GLY A 216 -10.55 4.21 9.65
CA GLY A 216 -10.30 5.34 10.55
C GLY A 216 -11.09 5.21 11.84
N LEU A 217 -12.39 4.89 11.74
CA LEU A 217 -13.24 4.63 12.90
C LEU A 217 -12.77 3.41 13.71
N LEU A 218 -12.42 2.30 13.04
CA LEU A 218 -11.88 1.11 13.71
C LEU A 218 -10.56 1.40 14.42
N LEU A 219 -9.66 2.17 13.82
CA LEU A 219 -8.39 2.56 14.43
C LEU A 219 -8.59 3.51 15.61
N LEU A 220 -9.52 4.46 15.52
CA LEU A 220 -9.88 5.32 16.66
C LEU A 220 -10.50 4.51 17.80
N LEU A 221 -11.29 3.47 17.49
CA LEU A 221 -11.79 2.53 18.49
C LEU A 221 -10.65 1.73 19.12
N VAL A 222 -9.71 1.21 18.32
CA VAL A 222 -8.52 0.51 18.83
C VAL A 222 -7.69 1.43 19.72
N SER A 223 -7.47 2.68 19.31
CA SER A 223 -6.80 3.73 20.10
C SER A 223 -7.49 3.95 21.44
N LEU A 224 -8.83 4.02 21.46
CA LEU A 224 -9.62 4.14 22.67
C LEU A 224 -9.45 2.94 23.60
N LEU A 225 -9.56 1.73 23.06
CA LEU A 225 -9.42 0.49 23.82
C LEU A 225 -7.98 0.27 24.33
N ALA A 226 -6.99 0.75 23.60
CA ALA A 226 -5.57 0.73 23.99
C ALA A 226 -5.23 1.83 25.01
N GLY A 227 -6.18 2.71 25.36
CA GLY A 227 -5.96 3.81 26.32
C GLY A 227 -5.08 4.94 25.79
N GLU A 228 -4.87 5.03 24.46
CA GLU A 228 -4.00 6.06 23.85
C GLU A 228 -4.51 7.48 24.13
N PHE A 229 -5.83 7.70 24.17
CA PHE A 229 -6.42 9.00 24.49
C PHE A 229 -6.10 9.47 25.92
N GLY A 230 -6.04 8.56 26.89
CA GLY A 230 -5.72 8.90 28.28
C GLY A 230 -4.22 9.18 28.50
N ARG A 231 -3.37 8.70 27.59
CA ARG A 231 -1.92 8.94 27.59
C ARG A 231 -1.49 10.16 26.77
N LEU A 232 -2.42 10.76 26.03
CA LEU A 232 -2.11 11.88 25.15
C LEU A 232 -1.89 13.14 26.00
N ASP A 233 -0.65 13.61 26.04
CA ASP A 233 -0.35 14.95 26.55
C ASP A 233 -0.30 15.94 25.38
N ALA A 234 -1.35 16.76 25.26
CA ALA A 234 -1.48 17.77 24.23
C ALA A 234 -0.31 18.77 24.20
N ALA A 235 0.35 19.01 25.34
CA ALA A 235 1.49 19.93 25.42
C ALA A 235 2.76 19.35 24.77
N THR A 236 2.85 18.02 24.63
CA THR A 236 4.01 17.33 24.04
C THR A 236 3.88 17.10 22.54
N ILE A 237 2.71 17.38 21.96
CA ILE A 237 2.48 17.17 20.53
C ILE A 237 3.34 18.14 19.72
N SER A 238 4.30 17.59 18.99
CA SER A 238 5.21 18.40 18.18
C SER A 238 4.52 18.89 16.89
N MET A 239 4.88 20.09 16.44
CA MET A 239 4.48 20.59 15.12
C MET A 239 4.93 19.63 14.00
N ARG A 240 6.09 18.98 14.18
CA ARG A 240 6.63 18.01 13.22
C ARG A 240 5.68 16.83 13.03
N SER A 241 5.14 16.27 14.10
CA SER A 241 4.18 15.15 14.05
C SER A 241 2.82 15.58 13.48
N ILE A 242 2.37 16.81 13.74
CA ILE A 242 1.15 17.37 13.12
C ILE A 242 1.33 17.53 11.61
N LEU A 243 2.45 18.10 11.17
CA LEU A 243 2.76 18.26 9.74
C LEU A 243 2.90 16.90 9.04
N ALA A 244 3.49 15.91 9.72
CA ALA A 244 3.57 14.55 9.22
C ALA A 244 2.17 13.91 9.08
N LEU A 245 1.28 14.08 10.07
CA LEU A 245 -0.11 13.63 9.96
C LEU A 245 -0.86 14.33 8.81
N ALA A 246 -0.68 15.64 8.64
CA ALA A 246 -1.27 16.39 7.53
C ALA A 246 -0.75 15.88 6.17
N TYR A 247 0.56 15.64 6.07
CA TYR A 247 1.20 15.05 4.90
C TYR A 247 0.62 13.67 4.58
N LEU A 248 0.54 12.79 5.58
CA LEU A 248 -0.02 11.44 5.45
C LEU A 248 -1.49 11.44 5.04
N THR A 249 -2.27 12.40 5.54
CA THR A 249 -3.69 12.54 5.23
C THR A 249 -3.90 13.03 3.80
N VAL A 250 -3.24 14.12 3.42
CA VAL A 250 -3.43 14.76 2.10
C VAL A 250 -2.69 14.01 1.00
N PHE A 251 -1.37 13.86 1.15
CA PHE A 251 -0.53 13.26 0.12
C PHE A 251 -0.61 11.74 0.18
N GLY A 252 -0.35 11.16 1.36
CA GLY A 252 -0.32 9.70 1.53
C GLY A 252 -1.64 9.02 1.22
N SER A 253 -2.75 9.57 1.72
CA SER A 253 -4.08 8.98 1.57
C SER A 253 -4.83 9.56 0.37
N ILE A 254 -5.21 10.84 0.36
CA ILE A 254 -6.11 11.37 -0.68
C ILE A 254 -5.45 11.37 -2.06
N ILE A 255 -4.30 12.04 -2.22
CA ILE A 255 -3.63 12.18 -3.53
C ILE A 255 -3.04 10.84 -3.98
N GLY A 256 -2.31 10.15 -3.10
CA GLY A 256 -1.66 8.88 -3.39
C GLY A 256 -2.64 7.82 -3.87
N TYR A 257 -3.74 7.59 -3.14
CA TYR A 257 -4.75 6.62 -3.59
C TYR A 257 -5.45 7.09 -4.86
N THR A 258 -5.75 8.38 -5.03
CA THR A 258 -6.36 8.88 -6.26
C THR A 258 -5.48 8.61 -7.49
N ALA A 259 -4.18 8.88 -7.38
CA ALA A 259 -3.20 8.61 -8.44
C ALA A 259 -3.06 7.10 -8.71
N TYR A 260 -2.98 6.29 -7.66
CA TYR A 260 -2.92 4.83 -7.75
C TYR A 260 -4.15 4.24 -8.47
N LEU A 261 -5.36 4.64 -8.07
CA LEU A 261 -6.60 4.18 -8.70
C LEU A 261 -6.69 4.60 -10.16
N TRP A 262 -6.23 5.82 -10.47
CA TRP A 262 -6.18 6.28 -11.86
C TRP A 262 -5.18 5.46 -12.69
N LEU A 263 -4.01 5.13 -12.14
CA LEU A 263 -3.03 4.26 -12.80
C LEU A 263 -3.58 2.86 -13.05
N LEU A 264 -4.24 2.23 -12.08
CA LEU A 264 -4.86 0.91 -12.26
C LEU A 264 -5.89 0.87 -13.40
N LYS A 265 -6.56 2.00 -13.67
CA LYS A 265 -7.51 2.15 -14.79
C LYS A 265 -6.84 2.52 -16.11
N THR A 266 -5.57 2.96 -16.08
CA THR A 266 -4.89 3.57 -17.24
C THR A 266 -3.78 2.70 -17.81
N VAL A 267 -3.10 1.91 -16.98
CA VAL A 267 -1.96 1.07 -17.36
C VAL A 267 -2.14 -0.36 -16.83
N GLU A 268 -1.30 -1.29 -17.29
CA GLU A 268 -1.35 -2.68 -16.82
C GLU A 268 -1.11 -2.74 -15.30
N PRO A 269 -1.88 -3.54 -14.52
CA PRO A 269 -1.70 -3.68 -13.08
C PRO A 269 -0.27 -4.09 -12.67
N ALA A 270 0.40 -4.89 -13.51
CA ALA A 270 1.80 -5.27 -13.32
C ALA A 270 2.77 -4.07 -13.36
N MET A 271 2.44 -3.03 -14.13
CA MET A 271 3.21 -1.77 -14.09
C MET A 271 2.96 -1.03 -12.78
N VAL A 272 1.71 -0.99 -12.30
CA VAL A 272 1.38 -0.32 -11.04
C VAL A 272 2.02 -1.02 -9.84
N SER A 273 2.11 -2.35 -9.85
CA SER A 273 2.75 -3.13 -8.78
C SER A 273 4.25 -2.85 -8.63
N THR A 274 4.88 -2.16 -9.58
CA THR A 274 6.28 -1.75 -9.44
C THR A 274 6.55 -0.78 -8.29
N ASN A 275 5.51 -0.14 -7.75
CA ASN A 275 5.60 0.64 -6.52
C ASN A 275 6.15 -0.19 -5.32
N PHE A 276 5.86 -1.50 -5.27
CA PHE A 276 6.36 -2.38 -4.22
C PHE A 276 7.89 -2.55 -4.27
N TYR A 277 8.54 -2.21 -5.38
CA TYR A 277 10.00 -2.22 -5.50
C TYR A 277 10.65 -0.88 -5.20
N VAL A 278 10.02 0.19 -5.67
CA VAL A 278 10.60 1.54 -5.60
C VAL A 278 10.40 2.14 -4.22
N ASN A 279 9.23 1.93 -3.61
CA ASN A 279 8.89 2.53 -2.31
C ASN A 279 9.89 2.17 -1.20
N PRO A 280 10.32 0.90 -1.02
CA PRO A 280 11.29 0.56 0.02
C PRO A 280 12.65 1.21 -0.19
N VAL A 281 13.10 1.35 -1.45
CA VAL A 281 14.36 2.05 -1.76
C VAL A 281 14.26 3.51 -1.37
N ILE A 282 13.15 4.18 -1.72
CA ILE A 282 12.91 5.57 -1.33
C ILE A 282 12.82 5.69 0.19
N ALA A 283 12.12 4.78 0.87
CA ALA A 283 11.99 4.80 2.34
C ALA A 283 13.36 4.71 3.03
N VAL A 284 14.21 3.77 2.62
CA VAL A 284 15.57 3.63 3.16
C VAL A 284 16.42 4.88 2.88
N LEU A 285 16.39 5.41 1.65
CA LEU A 285 17.18 6.60 1.28
C LEU A 285 16.74 7.84 2.07
N VAL A 286 15.44 8.07 2.19
CA VAL A 286 14.89 9.25 2.87
C VAL A 286 15.03 9.10 4.38
N GLY A 287 14.84 7.89 4.94
CA GLY A 287 15.10 7.60 6.36
C GLY A 287 16.55 7.85 6.74
N TRP A 288 17.49 7.38 5.93
CA TRP A 288 18.92 7.66 6.10
C TRP A 288 19.24 9.16 6.02
N LEU A 289 18.76 9.83 4.96
CA LEU A 289 19.11 11.24 4.68
C LEU A 289 18.47 12.23 5.66
N LEU A 290 17.20 12.03 6.03
CA LEU A 290 16.41 13.02 6.75
C LEU A 290 16.16 12.68 8.23
N ALA A 291 16.26 11.41 8.61
CA ALA A 291 16.05 10.96 9.99
C ALA A 291 17.31 10.36 10.62
N GLY A 292 18.42 10.28 9.88
CA GLY A 292 19.67 9.72 10.39
C GLY A 292 19.58 8.23 10.68
N GLU A 293 18.66 7.50 10.05
CA GLU A 293 18.53 6.06 10.22
C GLU A 293 19.79 5.35 9.71
N THR A 294 20.27 4.35 10.46
CA THR A 294 21.45 3.58 10.08
C THR A 294 21.11 2.60 8.95
N VAL A 295 21.90 2.64 7.87
CA VAL A 295 21.77 1.69 6.76
C VAL A 295 22.94 0.72 6.83
N THR A 296 22.64 -0.52 7.18
CA THR A 296 23.66 -1.57 7.28
C THR A 296 23.83 -2.29 5.94
N LEU A 297 25.00 -2.90 5.74
CA LEU A 297 25.22 -3.76 4.58
C LEU A 297 24.19 -4.90 4.52
N THR A 298 23.81 -5.47 5.67
CA THR A 298 22.82 -6.54 5.74
C THR A 298 21.44 -6.07 5.32
N MET A 299 21.03 -4.84 5.68
CA MET A 299 19.78 -4.25 5.19
C MET A 299 19.80 -4.09 3.67
N VAL A 300 20.93 -3.66 3.10
CA VAL A 300 21.09 -3.52 1.63
C VAL A 300 21.01 -4.88 0.93
N VAL A 301 21.71 -5.90 1.46
CA VAL A 301 21.68 -7.26 0.91
C VAL A 301 20.29 -7.86 1.02
N ALA A 302 19.65 -7.75 2.19
CA ALA A 302 18.29 -8.23 2.40
C ALA A 302 17.30 -7.52 1.48
N ALA A 303 17.40 -6.20 1.31
CA ALA A 303 16.59 -5.44 0.36
C ALA A 303 16.75 -5.99 -1.06
N ALA A 304 17.99 -6.19 -1.52
CA ALA A 304 18.25 -6.75 -2.84
C ALA A 304 17.62 -8.14 -3.02
N VAL A 305 17.73 -9.00 -2.00
CA VAL A 305 17.17 -10.37 -2.01
C VAL A 305 15.64 -10.35 -2.03
N ILE A 306 15.00 -9.52 -1.20
CA ILE A 306 13.53 -9.35 -1.18
C ILE A 306 13.06 -8.85 -2.54
N LEU A 307 13.66 -7.77 -3.05
CA LEU A 307 13.29 -7.16 -4.32
C LEU A 307 13.46 -8.14 -5.49
N LEU A 308 14.54 -8.91 -5.52
CA LEU A 308 14.74 -9.96 -6.53
C LEU A 308 13.66 -11.04 -6.46
N GLY A 309 13.27 -11.44 -5.24
CA GLY A 309 12.17 -12.38 -5.04
C GLY A 309 10.85 -11.88 -5.61
N VAL A 310 10.47 -10.64 -5.27
CA VAL A 310 9.23 -10.01 -5.74
C VAL A 310 9.24 -9.81 -7.27
N VAL A 311 10.37 -9.38 -7.84
CA VAL A 311 10.52 -9.23 -9.30
C VAL A 311 10.34 -10.59 -9.99
N THR A 312 10.95 -11.65 -9.44
CA THR A 312 10.83 -13.02 -9.98
C THR A 312 9.38 -13.50 -9.99
N ILE A 313 8.59 -13.18 -8.94
CA ILE A 313 7.16 -13.48 -8.88
C ILE A 313 6.40 -12.73 -9.98
N ASN A 314 6.58 -11.41 -10.06
CA ASN A 314 5.78 -10.55 -10.92
C ASN A 314 6.10 -10.67 -12.42
N VAL A 315 7.34 -11.02 -12.78
CA VAL A 315 7.72 -11.31 -14.18
C VAL A 315 7.12 -12.65 -14.65
N THR A 316 6.77 -13.54 -13.73
CA THR A 316 6.25 -14.88 -14.05
C THR A 316 4.72 -14.92 -14.15
N LEU A 317 4.00 -13.99 -13.53
CA LEU A 317 2.53 -13.92 -13.64
C LEU A 317 2.14 -13.69 -15.11
N PRO A 318 1.51 -14.68 -15.78
CA PRO A 318 1.00 -14.48 -17.13
C PRO A 318 -0.03 -13.36 -17.07
N ARG A 319 -0.01 -12.46 -18.07
CA ARG A 319 -1.07 -11.48 -18.31
C ARG A 319 -2.42 -12.19 -18.17
N LEU A 320 -3.17 -11.92 -17.11
CA LEU A 320 -4.57 -12.33 -17.02
C LEU A 320 -5.32 -11.50 -18.05
N THR A 321 -5.35 -12.02 -19.28
CA THR A 321 -6.28 -11.63 -20.32
C THR A 321 -7.70 -11.86 -19.80
N ARG A 322 -8.45 -10.76 -19.82
CA ARG A 322 -9.91 -10.62 -19.73
C ARG A 322 -10.65 -11.90 -20.13
N GLY A 323 -11.49 -12.38 -19.22
CA GLY A 323 -12.74 -13.08 -19.52
C GLY A 323 -13.87 -12.20 -19.04
#